data_AF-A0A7M7QFM7-F1
#
_entry.id   AF-A0A7M7QFM7-F1
#
_cell.length_a   1.000
_cell.length_b   1.000
_cell.length_c   1.000
_cell.angle_alpha   90.00
_cell.angle_beta   90.00
_cell.angle_gamma   90.00
#
_symmetry.space_group_name_H-M   'P 1'
#
loop_
_entity.id
_entity.type
_entity.pdbx_description
1 polymer ?
#
loop_
_entity_poly.entity_id
_entity_poly.type
_entity_poly.pdbx_seq_one_letter_code
_entity_poly.pdbx_strand_id
1 'polypeptide(L)'
;MSNAVCGMQNLMKESPRFSPVTLTVSPGAKVSQGTNLTGNPRLVRDIAAEIHSSIQQWNALHLNGVSLLKTITRLKVDQSYPEELKTPCEDLEKICDEADKIVANLELLAKQVKAVSCLHKTDNNLFSTWPVEKFVMTAETIYNAYRKEAAVKRIILENVAHNHEDSWKMLHLAAWVHQTQIADNINTKLESMLIETKLR
;
A
#
# COMPACT_ATOMS: atom_id res chain seq x y z
N MET A 1 -91.33 24.88 -10.97
CA MET A 1 -91.45 23.62 -11.74
C MET A 1 -90.09 22.95 -11.76
N SER A 2 -90.06 21.67 -11.34
CA SER A 2 -88.99 20.65 -11.40
C SER A 2 -87.63 20.98 -10.76
N ASN A 3 -87.13 20.31 -9.71
CA ASN A 3 -86.93 18.88 -9.35
C ASN A 3 -85.48 18.40 -9.55
N ALA A 4 -85.01 17.70 -8.51
CA ALA A 4 -84.05 16.59 -8.48
C ALA A 4 -82.52 16.86 -8.41
N VAL A 5 -82.04 16.83 -7.16
CA VAL A 5 -80.95 15.99 -6.60
C VAL A 5 -80.27 14.98 -7.55
N CYS A 6 -78.92 14.93 -7.51
CA CYS A 6 -78.03 13.75 -7.46
C CYS A 6 -76.60 14.22 -7.83
N GLY A 7 -75.49 13.93 -7.16
CA GLY A 7 -75.19 13.07 -6.03
C GLY A 7 -73.74 13.32 -5.59
N MET A 8 -73.41 12.94 -4.35
CA MET A 8 -72.05 12.90 -3.84
C MET A 8 -71.22 11.85 -4.57
N GLN A 9 -69.97 12.18 -4.89
CA GLN A 9 -68.86 11.22 -4.83
C GLN A 9 -67.54 11.95 -4.58
N ASN A 10 -66.88 11.53 -3.50
CA ASN A 10 -65.51 11.80 -3.12
C ASN A 10 -64.55 11.69 -4.31
N LEU A 11 -63.47 12.48 -4.30
CA LEU A 11 -62.12 11.91 -4.19
C LEU A 11 -61.14 13.02 -3.80
N MET A 12 -60.47 12.80 -2.66
CA MET A 12 -59.23 13.48 -2.30
C MET A 12 -58.28 13.42 -3.49
N LYS A 13 -57.94 14.56 -4.09
CA LYS A 13 -56.91 14.62 -5.11
C LYS A 13 -55.57 14.69 -4.39
N GLU A 14 -55.02 13.51 -4.13
CA GLU A 14 -53.64 13.32 -3.73
C GLU A 14 -52.71 14.17 -4.60
N SER A 15 -51.81 14.90 -3.96
CA SER A 15 -50.69 15.55 -4.65
C SER A 15 -49.71 14.46 -5.09
N PRO A 16 -49.44 14.28 -6.39
CA PRO A 16 -48.27 13.53 -6.78
C PRO A 16 -47.06 14.43 -6.56
N ARG A 17 -46.41 14.24 -5.41
CA ARG A 17 -45.00 14.57 -5.25
C ARG A 17 -44.22 13.76 -6.29
N PHE A 18 -43.13 14.39 -6.76
CA PHE A 18 -42.08 13.84 -7.62
C PHE A 18 -42.37 13.90 -9.12
N SER A 19 -41.89 14.98 -9.74
CA SER A 19 -41.49 14.97 -11.15
C SER A 19 -40.20 14.15 -11.29
N PRO A 20 -40.02 13.39 -12.38
CA PRO A 20 -38.80 12.62 -12.59
C PRO A 20 -37.64 13.59 -12.78
N VAL A 21 -36.58 13.43 -11.98
CA VAL A 21 -35.29 14.08 -12.26
C VAL A 21 -34.76 13.45 -13.54
N THR A 22 -34.64 14.25 -14.60
CA THR A 22 -33.93 13.83 -15.81
C THR A 22 -32.45 13.73 -15.45
N LEU A 23 -31.98 12.52 -15.15
CA LEU A 23 -30.56 12.23 -15.03
C LEU A 23 -29.96 12.36 -16.44
N THR A 24 -29.16 13.41 -16.66
CA THR A 24 -28.38 13.61 -17.89
C THR A 24 -27.21 12.62 -18.03
N VAL A 25 -27.07 11.66 -17.12
CA VAL A 25 -26.04 10.63 -17.15
C VAL A 25 -26.60 9.28 -16.70
N SER A 26 -26.57 8.31 -17.62
CA SER A 26 -26.88 6.90 -17.33
C SER A 26 -25.92 6.30 -16.29
N PRO A 27 -26.36 5.37 -15.41
CA PRO A 27 -25.50 4.61 -14.50
C PRO A 27 -24.54 3.62 -15.20
N GLY A 28 -24.52 3.64 -16.53
CA GLY A 28 -23.66 2.83 -17.39
C GLY A 28 -22.61 3.67 -18.11
N ALA A 29 -22.07 4.71 -17.46
CA ALA A 29 -20.86 5.35 -17.95
C ALA A 29 -19.76 4.30 -18.00
N LYS A 30 -19.47 3.83 -19.22
CA LYS A 30 -18.35 2.94 -19.52
C LYS A 30 -17.14 3.42 -18.73
N VAL A 31 -16.59 2.52 -17.91
CA VAL A 31 -15.26 2.66 -17.32
C VAL A 31 -14.36 3.17 -18.44
N SER A 32 -13.88 4.41 -18.30
CA SER A 32 -12.96 4.98 -19.28
C SER A 32 -11.64 4.23 -19.16
N GLN A 33 -11.56 3.09 -19.86
CA GLN A 33 -10.29 2.51 -20.23
C GLN A 33 -9.56 3.54 -21.07
N GLY A 34 -8.56 4.18 -20.45
CA GLY A 34 -7.56 4.96 -21.16
C GLY A 34 -7.98 6.37 -21.54
N THR A 35 -8.20 7.24 -20.55
CA THR A 35 -7.79 8.64 -20.77
C THR A 35 -6.28 8.62 -20.91
N ASN A 36 -5.73 9.03 -22.05
CA ASN A 36 -4.28 9.15 -22.23
C ASN A 36 -3.74 10.20 -21.24
N LEU A 37 -3.34 9.75 -20.05
CA LEU A 37 -2.78 10.60 -19.02
C LEU A 37 -1.49 11.21 -19.57
N THR A 38 -1.37 12.53 -19.47
CA THR A 38 -0.16 13.28 -19.84
C THR A 38 0.23 14.19 -18.68
N GLY A 39 1.51 14.51 -18.54
CA GLY A 39 2.03 15.34 -17.44
C GLY A 39 1.97 14.68 -16.06
N ASN A 40 1.75 15.49 -15.02
CA ASN A 40 1.83 15.07 -13.61
C ASN A 40 0.98 13.82 -13.24
N PRO A 41 -0.27 13.66 -13.72
CA PRO A 41 -1.06 12.46 -13.42
C PRO A 41 -0.42 11.16 -13.94
N ARG A 42 0.22 11.19 -15.12
CA ARG A 42 0.91 10.01 -15.64
C ARG A 42 2.09 9.63 -14.74
N LEU A 43 2.91 10.62 -14.38
CA LEU A 43 4.06 10.40 -13.52
C LEU A 43 3.67 9.84 -12.15
N VAL A 44 2.62 10.38 -11.52
CA VAL A 44 2.14 9.87 -10.22
C VAL A 44 1.58 8.45 -10.34
N ARG A 45 0.90 8.11 -11.45
CA ARG A 45 0.48 6.73 -11.72
C ARG A 45 1.67 5.79 -11.88
N ASP A 46 2.68 6.19 -12.64
CA ASP A 46 3.89 5.37 -12.87
C ASP A 46 4.63 5.14 -11.53
N ILE A 47 4.77 6.19 -10.70
CA ILE A 47 5.31 6.10 -9.34
C ILE A 47 4.50 5.12 -8.48
N ALA A 48 3.17 5.16 -8.52
CA ALA A 48 2.34 4.23 -7.75
C ALA A 48 2.57 2.76 -8.16
N ALA A 49 2.73 2.50 -9.47
CA ALA A 49 3.06 1.18 -9.97
C ALA A 49 4.46 0.72 -9.52
N GLU A 50 5.45 1.62 -9.53
CA GLU A 50 6.82 1.34 -9.09
C GLU A 50 6.91 1.08 -7.57
N ILE A 51 6.15 1.82 -6.75
CA ILE A 51 6.03 1.55 -5.31
C ILE A 51 5.46 0.15 -5.09
N HIS A 52 4.39 -0.22 -5.81
CA HIS A 52 3.81 -1.55 -5.69
C HIS A 52 4.80 -2.65 -6.10
N SER A 53 5.50 -2.47 -7.23
CA SER A 53 6.54 -3.42 -7.67
C SER A 53 7.65 -3.59 -6.63
N SER A 54 8.13 -2.49 -6.05
CA SER A 54 9.15 -2.49 -4.99
C SER A 54 8.69 -3.28 -3.77
N ILE A 55 7.42 -3.14 -3.37
CA ILE A 55 6.83 -3.90 -2.26
C ILE A 55 6.69 -5.38 -2.58
N GLN A 56 6.34 -5.76 -3.81
CA GLN A 56 6.30 -7.17 -4.20
C GLN A 56 7.70 -7.81 -4.15
N GLN A 57 8.73 -7.08 -4.59
CA GLN A 57 10.13 -7.54 -4.47
C GLN A 57 10.53 -7.71 -3.00
N TRP A 58 10.16 -6.76 -2.14
CA TRP A 58 10.39 -6.86 -0.70
C TRP A 58 9.75 -8.10 -0.10
N ASN A 59 8.49 -8.41 -0.46
CA ASN A 59 7.79 -9.58 0.04
C ASN A 59 8.51 -10.88 -0.33
N ALA A 60 9.05 -10.98 -1.56
CA ALA A 60 9.85 -12.13 -1.98
C ALA A 60 11.14 -12.26 -1.15
N LEU A 61 11.88 -11.16 -0.95
CA LEU A 61 13.08 -11.13 -0.11
C LEU A 61 12.77 -11.51 1.35
N HIS A 62 11.67 -11.00 1.89
CA HIS A 62 11.23 -11.29 3.25
C HIS A 62 11.01 -12.80 3.46
N LEU A 63 10.31 -13.47 2.56
CA LEU A 63 10.08 -14.92 2.62
C LEU A 63 11.38 -15.73 2.53
N ASN A 64 12.29 -15.33 1.64
CA ASN A 64 13.62 -15.95 1.54
C ASN A 64 14.40 -15.79 2.86
N GLY A 65 14.39 -14.58 3.43
CA GLY A 65 14.99 -14.30 4.73
C GLY A 65 14.45 -15.17 5.86
N VAL A 66 13.12 -15.42 5.91
CA VAL A 66 12.53 -16.34 6.91
C VAL A 66 13.14 -17.74 6.81
N SER A 67 13.36 -18.25 5.59
CA SER A 67 13.97 -19.56 5.38
C SER A 67 15.42 -19.60 5.87
N LEU A 68 16.20 -18.55 5.58
CA LEU A 68 17.59 -18.42 6.01
C LEU A 68 17.69 -18.32 7.54
N LEU A 69 16.87 -17.48 8.18
CA LEU A 69 16.83 -17.37 9.65
C LEU A 69 16.52 -18.71 10.32
N LYS A 70 15.54 -19.47 9.81
CA LYS A 70 15.22 -20.81 10.33
C LYS A 70 16.42 -21.75 10.22
N THR A 71 17.19 -21.65 9.14
CA THR A 71 18.41 -22.42 8.95
C THR A 71 19.49 -22.02 9.96
N ILE A 72 19.75 -20.71 10.11
CA ILE A 72 20.74 -20.17 11.06
C ILE A 72 20.40 -20.58 12.49
N THR A 73 19.16 -20.35 12.93
CA THR A 73 18.72 -20.69 14.30
C THR A 73 18.78 -22.18 14.60
N ARG A 74 18.61 -23.05 13.59
CA ARG A 74 18.79 -24.50 13.72
C ARG A 74 20.27 -24.91 13.85
N LEU A 75 21.16 -24.26 13.10
CA LEU A 75 22.59 -24.54 13.12
C LEU A 75 23.28 -23.98 14.38
N LYS A 76 22.81 -22.83 14.87
CA LYS A 76 23.35 -22.15 16.06
C LYS A 76 22.84 -22.79 17.35
N VAL A 77 23.35 -23.96 17.72
CA VAL A 77 22.89 -24.73 18.90
C VAL A 77 23.59 -24.33 20.20
N ASP A 78 24.82 -23.84 20.12
CA ASP A 78 25.65 -23.44 21.26
C ASP A 78 26.55 -22.24 20.90
N GLN A 79 27.59 -21.99 21.69
CA GLN A 79 28.52 -20.87 21.46
C GLN A 79 29.46 -21.07 20.27
N SER A 80 29.52 -22.27 19.67
CA SER A 80 30.38 -22.56 18.51
C SER A 80 29.91 -21.87 17.23
N TYR A 81 30.79 -21.82 16.24
CA TYR A 81 30.53 -21.29 14.90
C TYR A 81 30.81 -22.37 13.86
N PRO A 82 29.86 -23.31 13.62
CA PRO A 82 29.99 -24.30 12.56
C PRO A 82 30.17 -23.62 11.20
N GLU A 83 31.00 -24.20 10.33
CA GLU A 83 31.29 -23.64 8.99
C GLU A 83 30.02 -23.51 8.15
N GLU A 84 29.04 -24.40 8.39
CA GLU A 84 27.73 -24.39 7.74
C GLU A 84 26.90 -23.13 8.03
N LEU A 85 27.23 -22.34 9.05
CA LEU A 85 26.58 -21.04 9.31
C LEU A 85 26.99 -19.96 8.32
N LYS A 86 28.16 -20.07 7.70
CA LYS A 86 28.74 -19.02 6.87
C LYS A 86 27.83 -18.68 5.69
N THR A 87 27.47 -19.68 4.88
CA THR A 87 26.66 -19.44 3.67
C THR A 87 25.27 -18.86 3.99
N PRO A 88 24.49 -19.38 4.96
CA PRO A 88 23.22 -18.76 5.32
C PRO A 88 23.34 -17.32 5.84
N CYS A 89 24.44 -16.97 6.53
CA CYS A 89 24.67 -15.60 7.01
C CYS A 89 25.04 -14.65 5.85
N GLU A 90 25.93 -15.08 4.95
CA GLU A 90 26.28 -14.31 3.74
C GLU A 90 25.06 -14.11 2.83
N ASP A 91 24.21 -15.12 2.70
CA ASP A 91 22.98 -15.00 1.92
C ASP A 91 21.95 -14.10 2.61
N LEU A 92 21.87 -14.12 3.94
CA LEU A 92 20.99 -13.21 4.70
C LEU A 92 21.48 -11.76 4.61
N GLU A 93 22.79 -11.54 4.56
CA GLU A 93 23.39 -10.22 4.32
C GLU A 93 22.97 -9.68 2.95
N LYS A 94 23.07 -10.49 1.89
CA LYS A 94 22.58 -10.11 0.54
C LYS A 94 21.09 -9.74 0.55
N ILE A 95 20.27 -10.50 1.28
CA ILE A 95 18.84 -10.16 1.43
C ILE A 95 18.66 -8.79 2.07
N CYS A 96 19.45 -8.44 3.09
CA CYS A 96 19.40 -7.14 3.73
C CYS A 96 19.92 -6.01 2.82
N ASP A 97 20.96 -6.26 2.03
CA ASP A 97 21.47 -5.30 1.04
C ASP A 97 20.42 -5.00 -0.04
N GLU A 98 19.72 -6.02 -0.55
CA GLU A 98 18.63 -5.84 -1.51
C GLU A 98 17.42 -5.12 -0.88
N ALA A 99 17.11 -5.41 0.39
CA ALA A 99 16.08 -4.69 1.13
C ALA A 99 16.40 -3.19 1.26
N ASP A 100 17.67 -2.84 1.52
CA ASP A 100 18.10 -1.45 1.59
C ASP A 100 18.03 -0.74 0.23
N LYS A 101 18.34 -1.44 -0.87
CA LYS A 101 18.14 -0.92 -2.24
C LYS A 101 16.67 -0.61 -2.52
N ILE A 102 15.76 -1.49 -2.08
CA ILE A 102 14.31 -1.26 -2.19
C ILE A 102 13.91 -0.02 -1.39
N VAL A 103 14.39 0.14 -0.15
CA VAL A 103 14.11 1.32 0.68
C VAL A 103 14.63 2.59 0.03
N ALA A 104 15.84 2.57 -0.54
CA ALA A 104 16.39 3.71 -1.28
C ALA A 104 15.54 4.06 -2.51
N ASN A 105 15.01 3.05 -3.22
CA ASN A 105 14.08 3.28 -4.33
C ASN A 105 12.76 3.90 -3.86
N LEU A 106 12.18 3.40 -2.77
CA LEU A 106 10.97 3.99 -2.17
C LEU A 106 11.19 5.45 -1.72
N GLU A 107 12.37 5.77 -1.19
CA GLU A 107 12.75 7.14 -0.86
C GLU A 107 12.78 8.05 -2.10
N LEU A 108 13.40 7.57 -3.17
CA LEU A 108 13.48 8.28 -4.44
C LEU A 108 12.07 8.56 -5.00
N LEU A 109 11.21 7.55 -5.02
CA LEU A 109 9.82 7.67 -5.47
C LEU A 109 9.03 8.67 -4.62
N ALA A 110 9.22 8.65 -3.30
CA ALA A 110 8.61 9.63 -2.38
C ALA A 110 9.09 11.07 -2.67
N LYS A 111 10.39 11.27 -2.93
CA LYS A 111 10.94 12.57 -3.33
C LYS A 111 10.41 13.04 -4.69
N GLN A 112 10.25 12.13 -5.64
CA GLN A 112 9.72 12.45 -6.96
C GLN A 112 8.26 12.92 -6.89
N VAL A 113 7.39 12.21 -6.17
CA VAL A 113 5.99 12.66 -6.02
C VAL A 113 5.89 14.00 -5.28
N LYS A 114 6.80 14.27 -4.34
CA LYS A 114 6.91 15.57 -3.67
C LYS A 114 7.37 16.68 -4.62
N ALA A 115 8.31 16.40 -5.51
CA ALA A 115 8.68 17.35 -6.56
C ALA A 115 7.49 17.66 -7.48
N VAL A 116 6.69 16.64 -7.81
CA VAL A 116 5.46 16.82 -8.59
C VAL A 116 4.46 17.72 -7.87
N SER A 117 4.27 17.56 -6.55
CA SER A 117 3.37 18.42 -5.79
C SER A 117 3.83 19.87 -5.79
N CYS A 118 5.12 20.14 -5.63
CA CYS A 118 5.67 21.51 -5.69
C CYS A 118 5.45 22.20 -7.05
N LEU A 119 5.36 21.41 -8.14
CA LEU A 119 5.12 21.92 -9.49
C LEU A 119 3.62 22.01 -9.81
N HIS A 120 2.76 21.29 -9.08
CA HIS A 120 1.33 21.31 -9.27
C HIS A 120 0.72 22.52 -8.53
N LYS A 121 0.34 23.56 -9.29
CA LYS A 121 -0.17 24.82 -8.73
C LYS A 121 -1.68 24.85 -8.48
N THR A 122 -2.36 23.73 -8.68
CA THR A 122 -3.82 23.66 -8.62
C THR A 122 -4.22 22.92 -7.35
N ASP A 123 -5.08 23.52 -6.51
CA ASP A 123 -5.60 22.90 -5.29
C ASP A 123 -6.68 21.83 -5.54
N ASN A 124 -6.79 21.33 -6.77
CA ASN A 124 -7.81 20.37 -7.17
C ASN A 124 -7.28 18.93 -7.02
N ASN A 125 -8.22 17.98 -6.98
CA ASN A 125 -7.88 16.57 -7.04
C ASN A 125 -7.05 16.27 -8.31
N LEU A 126 -5.92 15.60 -8.12
CA LEU A 126 -5.06 15.16 -9.21
C LEU A 126 -5.71 14.04 -10.02
N PHE A 127 -6.50 13.21 -9.32
CA PHE A 127 -7.31 12.13 -9.89
C PHE A 127 -8.78 12.28 -9.47
N SER A 128 -9.45 11.19 -9.08
CA SER A 128 -10.87 11.17 -8.76
C SER A 128 -11.17 11.88 -7.43
N THR A 129 -10.46 11.48 -6.38
CA THR A 129 -10.71 11.87 -4.99
C THR A 129 -9.47 12.37 -4.26
N TRP A 130 -8.26 12.15 -4.79
CA TRP A 130 -7.02 12.53 -4.10
C TRP A 130 -6.37 13.78 -4.70
N PRO A 131 -6.06 14.79 -3.87
CA PRO A 131 -5.10 15.83 -4.24
C PRO A 131 -3.67 15.26 -4.22
N VAL A 132 -2.73 15.95 -4.86
CA VAL A 132 -1.34 15.47 -5.01
C VAL A 132 -0.64 15.28 -3.66
N GLU A 133 -0.97 16.10 -2.66
CA GLU A 133 -0.43 16.05 -1.29
C GLU A 133 -0.73 14.71 -0.62
N LYS A 134 -1.89 14.12 -0.92
CA LYS A 134 -2.27 12.81 -0.35
C LYS A 134 -1.42 11.68 -0.91
N PHE A 135 -0.97 11.78 -2.16
CA PHE A 135 0.00 10.86 -2.73
C PHE A 135 1.38 11.03 -2.08
N VAL A 136 1.82 12.27 -1.87
CA VAL A 136 3.08 12.56 -1.15
C VAL A 136 3.06 11.94 0.25
N MET A 137 2.03 12.24 1.04
CA MET A 137 1.88 11.69 2.39
C MET A 137 1.86 10.16 2.39
N THR A 138 1.18 9.55 1.41
CA THR A 138 1.07 8.09 1.31
C THR A 138 2.42 7.46 0.96
N ALA A 139 3.13 7.99 -0.03
CA ALA A 139 4.45 7.52 -0.42
C ALA A 139 5.48 7.68 0.71
N GLU A 140 5.50 8.84 1.38
CA GLU A 140 6.37 9.08 2.55
C GLU A 140 6.03 8.13 3.71
N THR A 141 4.75 7.85 3.96
CA THR A 141 4.32 6.91 5.01
C THR A 141 4.79 5.49 4.71
N ILE A 142 4.64 5.03 3.46
CA ILE A 142 5.11 3.73 3.00
C ILE A 142 6.63 3.65 3.16
N TYR A 143 7.38 4.59 2.57
CA TYR A 143 8.84 4.65 2.68
C TYR A 143 9.31 4.55 4.13
N ASN A 144 8.75 5.37 5.03
CA ASN A 144 9.17 5.41 6.43
C ASN A 144 8.94 4.08 7.16
N ALA A 145 7.86 3.36 6.86
CA ALA A 145 7.58 2.06 7.44
C ALA A 145 8.63 1.02 7.01
N TYR A 146 8.92 0.94 5.70
CA TYR A 146 9.90 0.00 5.16
C TYR A 146 11.33 0.34 5.59
N ARG A 147 11.68 1.62 5.69
CA ARG A 147 12.98 2.06 6.25
C ARG A 147 13.18 1.57 7.68
N LYS A 148 12.16 1.70 8.53
CA LYS A 148 12.24 1.23 9.92
C LYS A 148 12.35 -0.29 9.99
N GLU A 149 11.61 -1.00 9.15
CA GLU A 149 11.67 -2.45 9.09
C GLU A 149 13.05 -2.94 8.60
N ALA A 150 13.64 -2.30 7.59
CA ALA A 150 14.99 -2.62 7.10
C ALA A 150 16.03 -2.48 8.22
N ALA A 151 15.94 -1.42 9.03
CA ALA A 151 16.81 -1.24 10.19
C ALA A 151 16.68 -2.39 11.21
N VAL A 152 15.45 -2.88 11.48
CA VAL A 152 15.24 -4.06 12.33
C VAL A 152 15.88 -5.31 11.71
N LYS A 153 15.75 -5.51 10.39
CA LYS A 153 16.37 -6.64 9.68
C LYS A 153 17.89 -6.62 9.76
N ARG A 154 18.52 -5.45 9.69
CA ARG A 154 19.97 -5.28 9.92
C ARG A 154 20.40 -5.67 11.34
N ILE A 155 19.65 -5.22 12.35
CA ILE A 155 19.90 -5.61 13.75
C ILE A 155 19.82 -7.13 13.90
N ILE A 156 18.82 -7.78 13.28
CA ILE A 156 18.69 -9.24 13.33
C ILE A 156 19.88 -9.91 12.64
N LEU A 157 20.27 -9.47 11.44
CA LEU A 157 21.45 -9.99 10.71
C LEU A 157 22.71 -9.96 11.58
N GLU A 158 22.98 -8.83 12.24
CA GLU A 158 24.17 -8.65 13.08
C GLU A 158 24.20 -9.57 14.30
N ASN A 159 23.05 -10.08 14.77
CA ASN A 159 22.94 -10.77 16.06
C ASN A 159 22.51 -12.23 15.97
N VAL A 160 21.84 -12.64 14.89
CA VAL A 160 21.17 -13.96 14.79
C VAL A 160 22.16 -15.13 14.88
N ALA A 161 23.37 -14.97 14.35
CA ALA A 161 24.40 -16.01 14.38
C ALA A 161 25.17 -16.09 15.71
N HIS A 162 24.99 -15.12 16.60
CA HIS A 162 25.66 -15.06 17.92
C HIS A 162 24.78 -15.62 19.04
N ASN A 163 23.46 -15.58 18.87
CA ASN A 163 22.51 -16.01 19.89
C ASN A 163 22.08 -17.47 19.69
N HIS A 164 22.32 -18.31 20.69
CA HIS A 164 21.99 -19.75 20.66
C HIS A 164 20.84 -20.14 21.60
N GLU A 165 20.46 -19.28 22.55
CA GLU A 165 19.32 -19.51 23.43
C GLU A 165 17.99 -19.45 22.65
N ASP A 166 17.06 -20.33 22.99
CA ASP A 166 15.77 -20.46 22.29
C ASP A 166 14.93 -19.18 22.36
N SER A 167 15.00 -18.45 23.48
CA SER A 167 14.35 -17.14 23.67
C SER A 167 14.77 -16.14 22.61
N TRP A 168 16.09 -16.01 22.37
CA TRP A 168 16.65 -15.10 21.38
C TRP A 168 16.39 -15.56 19.95
N LYS A 169 16.47 -16.87 19.67
CA LYS A 169 16.10 -17.42 18.36
C LYS A 169 14.65 -17.12 18.01
N MET A 170 13.75 -17.33 18.97
CA MET A 170 12.33 -17.07 18.80
C MET A 170 12.06 -15.57 18.60
N LEU A 171 12.75 -14.71 19.36
CA LEU A 171 12.66 -13.25 19.19
C LEU A 171 13.07 -12.81 17.78
N HIS A 172 14.23 -13.27 17.29
CA HIS A 172 14.72 -12.95 15.95
C HIS A 172 13.76 -13.41 14.85
N LEU A 173 13.25 -14.64 14.97
CA LEU A 173 12.26 -15.18 14.02
C LEU A 173 10.96 -14.40 14.05
N ALA A 174 10.41 -14.12 15.23
CA ALA A 174 9.16 -13.39 15.38
C ALA A 174 9.28 -11.95 14.86
N ALA A 175 10.36 -11.25 15.21
CA ALA A 175 10.63 -9.90 14.74
C ALA A 175 10.73 -9.85 13.21
N TRP A 176 11.42 -10.82 12.60
CA TRP A 176 11.53 -10.89 11.14
C TRP A 176 10.19 -11.18 10.48
N VAL A 177 9.45 -12.19 10.96
CA VAL A 177 8.18 -12.69 10.37
C VAL A 177 7.07 -11.65 10.47
N HIS A 178 6.89 -11.02 11.62
CA HIS A 178 5.75 -10.13 11.84
C HIS A 178 5.93 -8.72 11.29
N GLN A 179 7.14 -8.35 10.86
CA GLN A 179 7.45 -7.05 10.27
C GLN A 179 6.83 -5.87 11.03
N THR A 180 7.06 -5.83 12.34
CA THR A 180 6.32 -4.97 13.29
C THR A 180 6.36 -3.47 12.97
N GLN A 181 7.30 -3.02 12.13
CA GLN A 181 7.38 -1.62 11.70
C GLN A 181 6.46 -1.29 10.51
N ILE A 182 5.95 -2.31 9.81
CA ILE A 182 4.98 -2.20 8.72
C ILE A 182 3.59 -2.50 9.27
N ALA A 183 2.88 -1.44 9.67
CA ALA A 183 1.52 -1.57 10.17
C ALA A 183 0.54 -2.00 9.05
N ASP A 184 -0.55 -2.70 9.42
CA ASP A 184 -1.57 -3.19 8.48
C ASP A 184 -2.17 -2.08 7.60
N ASN A 185 -2.25 -0.86 8.13
CA ASN A 185 -2.78 0.28 7.40
C ASN A 185 -1.90 0.71 6.21
N ILE A 186 -0.63 0.28 6.14
CA ILE A 186 0.28 0.55 5.02
C ILE A 186 -0.21 -0.15 3.76
N ASN A 187 -0.67 -1.41 3.89
CA ASN A 187 -1.25 -2.14 2.77
C ASN A 187 -2.55 -1.45 2.30
N THR A 188 -3.44 -1.08 3.21
CA THR A 188 -4.66 -0.34 2.86
C THR A 188 -4.36 0.99 2.17
N LYS A 189 -3.32 1.71 2.59
CA LYS A 189 -2.87 2.96 1.97
C LYS A 189 -2.34 2.73 0.55
N LEU A 190 -1.52 1.69 0.35
CA LEU A 190 -1.06 1.28 -0.98
C LEU A 190 -2.23 0.94 -1.89
N GLU A 191 -3.17 0.12 -1.43
CA GLU A 191 -4.34 -0.26 -2.21
C GLU A 191 -5.20 0.94 -2.60
N SER A 192 -5.40 1.87 -1.67
CA SER A 192 -6.13 3.10 -1.95
C SER A 192 -5.42 3.94 -3.03
N MET A 193 -4.09 4.02 -2.99
CA MET A 193 -3.29 4.72 -4.00
C MET A 193 -3.38 4.05 -5.38
N LEU A 194 -3.43 2.72 -5.44
CA LEU A 194 -3.57 1.96 -6.69
C LEU A 194 -4.96 2.10 -7.32
N ILE A 195 -6.02 2.06 -6.50
CA ILE A 195 -7.40 2.30 -6.96
C ILE A 195 -7.51 3.71 -7.54
N GLU A 196 -6.98 4.71 -6.84
CA GLU A 196 -7.05 6.11 -7.27
C GLU A 196 -6.32 6.36 -8.60
N THR A 197 -5.22 5.66 -8.84
CA THR A 197 -4.43 5.71 -10.09
C THR A 197 -4.94 4.78 -11.18
N LYS A 198 -6.08 4.10 -10.95
CA LYS A 198 -6.71 3.13 -11.87
C LYS A 198 -5.78 1.97 -12.26
N LEU A 199 -4.95 1.52 -11.32
CA LEU A 199 -4.09 0.35 -11.46
C LEU A 199 -4.75 -0.92 -10.89
N ARG A 200 -5.92 -0.79 -10.25
CA ARG A 200 -6.72 -1.87 -9.68
C ARG A 200 -8.21 -1.65 -9.94
#